data_AF-A0A1G8TKU5-F1
#
_entry.id   AF-A0A1G8TKU5-F1
#
_cell.length_a   1.000
_cell.length_b   1.000
_cell.length_c   1.000
_cell.angle_alpha   90.00
_cell.angle_beta   90.00
_cell.angle_gamma   90.00
#
_symmetry.space_group_name_H-M   'P 1'
#
loop_
_entity.id
_entity.type
_entity.pdbx_description
1 polymer ?
#
loop_
_entity_poly.entity_id
_entity_poly.type
_entity_poly.pdbx_seq_one_letter_code
_entity_poly.pdbx_strand_id
1 'polypeptide(L)'
;MGEHVKKKILAGLAALGIALTASTVPAEAKTSDGWIRGYDGYGDDLDDEGMLNMSTFANSNATCFWQKILWAEGAEYNSDGDKFTFRMVDGIFGPKTAQATEDLNFRIRKVSSTSATKEIFFYMGNKLVQTGGSTARGKDLYLEFRGESYTFRIKRNSEGKYTFDDRNGNHVQAGYRYRTCQ
;
A
#
# COMPACT_ATOMS: atom_id res chain seq x y z
N MET A 1 25.75 16.70 68.98
CA MET A 1 25.02 15.46 68.62
C MET A 1 24.84 15.48 67.11
N GLY A 2 25.45 14.53 66.39
CA GLY A 2 25.52 14.43 64.91
C GLY A 2 26.66 15.28 64.33
N GLU A 3 27.89 14.80 64.09
CA GLU A 3 28.41 13.69 63.26
C GLU A 3 28.67 14.05 61.78
N HIS A 4 29.89 13.71 61.38
CA HIS A 4 30.71 14.01 60.20
C HIS A 4 30.13 13.75 58.80
N VAL A 5 30.50 14.60 57.83
CA VAL A 5 30.75 14.18 56.42
C VAL A 5 31.84 15.10 55.81
N LYS A 6 33.12 14.72 55.72
CA LYS A 6 33.81 13.93 54.66
C LYS A 6 33.62 14.41 53.21
N LYS A 7 34.56 15.28 52.78
CA LYS A 7 35.44 15.17 51.58
C LYS A 7 34.91 14.31 50.40
N LYS A 8 34.80 14.91 49.20
CA LYS A 8 35.62 14.59 48.00
C LYS A 8 35.05 15.23 46.71
N ILE A 9 35.98 15.80 45.95
CA ILE A 9 35.93 16.14 44.52
C ILE A 9 35.56 14.90 43.70
N LEU A 10 34.82 15.05 42.58
CA LEU A 10 35.11 14.38 41.30
C LEU A 10 34.13 14.79 40.18
N ALA A 11 34.74 15.31 39.10
CA ALA A 11 34.53 14.94 37.70
C ALA A 11 33.19 15.31 37.02
N GLY A 12 33.26 16.36 36.20
CA GLY A 12 32.31 16.61 35.12
C GLY A 12 32.41 15.52 34.06
N LEU A 13 31.34 14.72 33.93
CA LEU A 13 31.17 13.78 32.84
C LEU A 13 30.74 14.52 31.56
N ALA A 14 31.44 14.20 30.48
CA ALA A 14 31.11 14.58 29.12
C ALA A 14 29.68 14.16 28.76
N ALA A 15 28.90 15.11 28.24
CA ALA A 15 27.60 14.84 27.66
C ALA A 15 27.78 14.09 26.33
N LEU A 16 27.65 12.76 26.37
CA LEU A 16 27.40 11.94 25.18
C LEU A 16 25.99 12.25 24.69
N GLY A 17 25.91 13.16 23.72
CA GLY A 17 24.69 13.41 22.96
C GLY A 17 24.28 12.13 22.24
N ILE A 18 23.19 11.51 22.71
CA ILE A 18 22.54 10.41 22.02
C ILE A 18 21.95 11.03 20.75
N ALA A 19 22.62 10.80 19.61
CA ALA A 19 22.01 11.01 18.31
C ALA A 19 20.89 9.98 18.17
N LEU A 20 19.67 10.38 18.56
CA LEU A 20 18.46 9.72 18.09
C LEU A 20 18.45 9.88 16.58
N THR A 21 18.92 8.85 15.87
CA THR A 21 18.62 8.68 14.46
C THR A 21 17.11 8.47 14.38
N ALA A 22 16.38 9.58 14.22
CA ALA A 22 14.98 9.54 13.85
C ALA A 22 14.91 8.74 12.55
N SER A 23 14.57 7.46 12.69
CA SER A 23 14.18 6.63 11.58
C SER A 23 12.90 7.29 11.06
N THR A 24 13.03 8.07 9.99
CA THR A 24 11.87 8.56 9.28
C THR A 24 11.20 7.33 8.70
N VAL A 25 10.26 6.75 9.46
CA VAL A 25 9.30 5.83 8.89
C VAL A 25 8.72 6.52 7.66
N PRO A 26 8.73 5.88 6.48
CA PRO A 26 8.13 6.49 5.30
C PRO A 26 6.71 6.91 5.66
N ALA A 27 6.37 8.15 5.33
CA ALA A 27 5.08 8.75 5.64
C ALA A 27 3.93 7.75 5.40
N GLU A 28 3.26 7.32 6.47
CA GLU A 28 1.99 6.60 6.45
C GLU A 28 0.87 7.58 6.03
N ALA A 29 1.03 8.27 4.91
CA ALA A 29 0.21 9.43 4.59
C ALA A 29 -1.00 9.07 3.73
N LYS A 30 -1.99 8.39 4.34
CA LYS A 30 -3.47 8.45 4.03
C LYS A 30 -4.27 7.28 4.59
N THR A 31 -3.63 6.27 5.19
CA THR A 31 -4.34 5.17 5.88
C THR A 31 -5.26 5.66 6.99
N SER A 32 -4.96 6.82 7.59
CA SER A 32 -5.80 7.52 8.56
C SER A 32 -7.17 7.87 8.00
N ASP A 33 -7.25 8.22 6.71
CA ASP A 33 -8.51 8.49 6.02
C ASP A 33 -9.29 7.20 5.78
N GLY A 34 -8.62 6.04 5.65
CA GLY A 34 -9.27 4.73 5.66
C GLY A 34 -9.61 4.14 4.28
N TRP A 35 -9.22 4.81 3.20
CA TRP A 35 -9.38 4.35 1.80
C TRP A 35 -8.16 4.67 0.95
N ILE A 36 -7.93 3.87 -0.10
CA ILE A 36 -7.12 4.28 -1.26
C ILE A 36 -7.85 5.45 -1.94
N ARG A 37 -7.21 6.61 -1.98
CA ARG A 37 -7.90 7.85 -2.35
C ARG A 37 -7.03 8.92 -2.99
N GLY A 38 -7.68 9.64 -3.89
CA GLY A 38 -7.08 10.67 -4.72
C GLY A 38 -7.87 11.96 -4.77
N TYR A 39 -7.16 13.07 -4.96
CA TYR A 39 -7.75 14.37 -5.30
C TYR A 39 -6.98 14.95 -6.48
N ASP A 40 -7.68 15.65 -7.36
CA ASP A 40 -7.08 16.33 -8.52
C ASP A 40 -6.55 15.37 -9.60
N GLY A 41 -5.29 15.49 -10.04
CA GLY A 41 -4.69 14.54 -10.99
C GLY A 41 -4.82 13.11 -10.48
N TYR A 42 -4.81 12.11 -11.37
CA TYR A 42 -4.83 10.70 -10.95
C TYR A 42 -3.47 10.02 -11.02
N GLY A 43 -2.47 10.70 -11.60
CA GLY A 43 -1.15 10.12 -11.84
C GLY A 43 -0.37 9.85 -10.55
N ASP A 44 -0.66 10.60 -9.49
CA ASP A 44 -0.04 10.55 -8.17
C ASP A 44 -0.98 10.01 -7.08
N ASP A 45 -2.19 9.58 -7.45
CA ASP A 45 -3.22 9.15 -6.50
C ASP A 45 -2.82 7.92 -5.66
N LEU A 46 -1.84 7.14 -6.12
CA LEU A 46 -1.36 5.95 -5.42
C LEU A 46 -0.03 6.19 -4.69
N ASP A 47 0.54 7.40 -4.73
CA ASP A 47 1.92 7.66 -4.30
C ASP A 47 2.10 7.67 -2.78
N ASP A 48 1.00 7.90 -2.04
CA ASP A 48 0.97 8.03 -0.60
C ASP A 48 0.22 6.89 0.11
N GLU A 49 0.02 5.78 -0.61
CA GLU A 49 -0.73 4.64 -0.08
C GLU A 49 0.01 3.88 1.04
N GLY A 50 -0.80 3.34 1.96
CA GLY A 50 -0.32 2.60 3.10
C GLY A 50 0.32 1.26 2.75
N MET A 51 1.24 0.80 3.59
CA MET A 51 1.81 -0.53 3.43
C MET A 51 0.75 -1.62 3.63
N LEU A 52 0.65 -2.55 2.68
CA LEU A 52 -0.13 -3.78 2.82
C LEU A 52 0.82 -4.98 2.94
N ASN A 53 0.58 -5.84 3.93
CA ASN A 53 1.27 -7.11 4.07
C ASN A 53 0.44 -8.08 4.94
N MET A 54 1.01 -9.23 5.31
CA MET A 54 0.32 -10.25 6.12
C MET A 54 -0.05 -9.77 7.55
N SER A 55 0.52 -8.67 8.03
CA SER A 55 0.26 -8.09 9.36
C SER A 55 -0.52 -6.77 9.30
N THR A 56 -0.38 -6.01 8.21
CA THR A 56 -0.95 -4.67 8.05
C THR A 56 -2.04 -4.69 6.99
N PHE A 57 -3.27 -4.39 7.40
CA PHE A 57 -4.47 -4.43 6.57
C PHE A 57 -4.69 -5.76 5.83
N ALA A 58 -4.19 -6.86 6.38
CA ALA A 58 -4.17 -8.19 5.76
C ALA A 58 -5.56 -8.74 5.38
N ASN A 59 -6.63 -8.17 5.93
CA ASN A 59 -8.01 -8.53 5.61
C ASN A 59 -8.77 -7.25 5.27
N SER A 60 -8.67 -6.79 4.02
CA SER A 60 -9.24 -5.50 3.62
C SER A 60 -9.61 -5.43 2.14
N ASN A 61 -10.48 -4.48 1.78
CA ASN A 61 -10.74 -4.17 0.39
C ASN A 61 -9.55 -3.48 -0.30
N ALA A 62 -8.69 -2.79 0.43
CA ALA A 62 -7.42 -2.28 -0.09
C ALA A 62 -6.48 -3.44 -0.51
N THR A 63 -6.43 -4.52 0.26
CA THR A 63 -5.77 -5.76 -0.15
C THR A 63 -6.39 -6.35 -1.40
N CYS A 64 -7.72 -6.35 -1.51
CA CYS A 64 -8.39 -6.83 -2.72
C CYS A 64 -8.02 -5.99 -3.95
N PHE A 65 -7.94 -4.66 -3.80
CA PHE A 65 -7.45 -3.77 -4.86
C PHE A 65 -6.01 -4.13 -5.28
N TRP A 66 -5.12 -4.33 -4.32
CA TRP A 66 -3.75 -4.77 -4.59
C TRP A 66 -3.68 -6.12 -5.30
N GLN A 67 -4.49 -7.10 -4.89
CA GLN A 67 -4.58 -8.40 -5.56
C GLN A 67 -5.05 -8.28 -7.03
N LYS A 68 -5.92 -7.32 -7.35
CA LYS A 68 -6.28 -7.04 -8.75
C LYS A 68 -5.10 -6.50 -9.56
N ILE A 69 -4.27 -5.65 -8.96
CA ILE A 69 -3.00 -5.21 -9.57
C ILE A 69 -2.10 -6.42 -9.82
N LEU A 70 -1.88 -7.28 -8.82
CA LEU A 70 -1.05 -8.50 -8.97
C LEU A 70 -1.54 -9.40 -10.11
N TRP A 71 -2.87 -9.62 -10.19
CA TRP A 71 -3.49 -10.36 -11.28
C TRP A 71 -3.24 -9.67 -12.63
N ALA A 72 -3.50 -8.36 -12.73
CA ALA A 72 -3.32 -7.59 -13.97
C ALA A 72 -1.86 -7.58 -14.46
N GLU A 73 -0.91 -7.52 -13.53
CA GLU A 73 0.53 -7.59 -13.80
C GLU A 73 1.03 -9.00 -14.12
N GLY A 74 0.19 -10.03 -13.99
CA GLY A 74 0.61 -11.42 -14.20
C GLY A 74 1.72 -11.86 -13.25
N ALA A 75 1.67 -11.40 -12.00
CA ALA A 75 2.65 -11.74 -10.98
C ALA A 75 2.68 -13.24 -10.67
N GLU A 76 3.83 -13.76 -10.28
CA GLU A 76 4.03 -15.17 -9.93
C GLU A 76 4.01 -15.38 -8.42
N TYR A 77 3.31 -16.39 -7.92
CA TYR A 77 3.23 -16.65 -6.48
C TYR A 77 4.12 -17.81 -6.01
N ASN A 78 4.93 -18.40 -6.89
CA ASN A 78 5.94 -19.40 -6.52
C ASN A 78 7.09 -19.41 -7.53
N SER A 79 8.15 -20.14 -7.21
CA SER A 79 9.33 -20.31 -8.07
C SER A 79 9.07 -21.17 -9.31
N ASP A 80 7.95 -21.89 -9.35
CA ASP A 80 7.59 -22.76 -10.47
C ASP A 80 6.93 -21.98 -11.62
N GLY A 81 6.69 -20.68 -11.43
CA GLY A 81 6.12 -19.78 -12.43
C GLY A 81 4.59 -19.73 -12.43
N ASP A 82 3.93 -20.24 -11.39
CA ASP A 82 2.47 -20.19 -11.31
C ASP A 82 1.98 -18.75 -11.14
N LYS A 83 1.07 -18.35 -12.05
CA LYS A 83 0.52 -16.99 -12.09
C LYS A 83 -0.52 -16.76 -11.00
N PHE A 84 -0.51 -15.56 -10.43
CA PHE A 84 -1.55 -15.06 -9.56
C PHE A 84 -2.85 -14.91 -10.36
N THR A 85 -3.85 -15.71 -10.00
CA THR A 85 -5.09 -15.79 -10.78
C THR A 85 -6.16 -14.90 -10.19
N PHE A 86 -7.15 -14.54 -11.00
CA PHE A 86 -8.32 -13.77 -10.55
C PHE A 86 -9.07 -14.46 -9.40
N ARG A 87 -9.01 -15.80 -9.30
CA ARG A 87 -9.61 -16.55 -8.18
C ARG A 87 -8.95 -16.25 -6.83
N MET A 88 -7.73 -15.72 -6.82
CA MET A 88 -6.99 -15.35 -5.61
C MET A 88 -7.28 -13.92 -5.15
N VAL A 89 -8.10 -13.17 -5.87
CA VAL A 89 -8.58 -11.84 -5.46
C VAL A 89 -9.72 -12.03 -4.46
N ASP A 90 -9.40 -12.02 -3.17
CA ASP A 90 -10.33 -12.32 -2.08
C ASP A 90 -10.25 -11.32 -0.90
N GLY A 91 -9.38 -10.32 -0.97
CA GLY A 91 -9.11 -9.37 0.09
C GLY A 91 -8.29 -9.90 1.27
N ILE A 92 -7.62 -11.05 1.12
CA ILE A 92 -6.76 -11.66 2.14
C ILE A 92 -5.29 -11.62 1.70
N PHE A 93 -4.47 -10.91 2.44
CA PHE A 93 -3.03 -10.83 2.20
C PHE A 93 -2.35 -12.06 2.82
N GLY A 94 -2.56 -13.23 2.22
CA GLY A 94 -1.95 -14.48 2.62
C GLY A 94 -0.60 -14.75 1.93
N PRO A 95 -0.02 -15.95 2.13
CA PRO A 95 1.29 -16.32 1.56
C PRO A 95 1.39 -16.16 0.04
N LYS A 96 0.35 -16.53 -0.72
CA LYS A 96 0.34 -16.37 -2.18
C LYS A 96 0.36 -14.90 -2.60
N THR A 97 -0.40 -14.04 -1.90
CA THR A 97 -0.39 -12.59 -2.13
C THR A 97 0.99 -12.01 -1.79
N ALA A 98 1.61 -12.46 -0.71
CA ALA A 98 2.96 -12.07 -0.30
C ALA A 98 4.03 -12.44 -1.34
N GLN A 99 3.99 -13.67 -1.85
CA GLN A 99 4.91 -14.15 -2.89
C GLN A 99 4.72 -13.42 -4.22
N ALA A 100 3.47 -13.22 -4.66
CA ALA A 100 3.18 -12.43 -5.85
C ALA A 100 3.58 -10.94 -5.71
N THR A 101 3.47 -10.40 -4.49
CA THR A 101 3.96 -9.05 -4.19
C THR A 101 5.49 -8.99 -4.28
N GLU A 102 6.18 -10.02 -3.81
CA GLU A 102 7.63 -10.13 -3.92
C GLU A 102 8.10 -10.25 -5.38
N ASP A 103 7.46 -11.10 -6.18
CA ASP A 103 7.72 -11.17 -7.63
C ASP A 103 7.59 -9.78 -8.28
N LEU A 104 6.46 -9.09 -8.06
CA LEU A 104 6.23 -7.80 -8.68
C LEU A 104 7.24 -6.74 -8.21
N ASN A 105 7.56 -6.70 -6.91
CA ASN A 105 8.61 -5.84 -6.37
C ASN A 105 9.97 -6.15 -7.01
N PHE A 106 10.31 -7.41 -7.20
CA PHE A 106 11.57 -7.80 -7.81
C PHE A 106 11.62 -7.44 -9.29
N ARG A 107 10.54 -7.70 -10.06
CA ARG A 107 10.47 -7.36 -11.49
C ARG A 107 10.66 -5.87 -11.73
N ILE A 108 9.97 -5.03 -10.96
CA ILE A 108 9.91 -3.58 -11.19
C ILE A 108 11.05 -2.83 -10.49
N ARG A 109 11.32 -3.18 -9.23
CA ARG A 109 12.21 -2.40 -8.35
C ARG A 109 13.52 -3.11 -8.04
N LYS A 110 13.67 -4.39 -8.41
CA LYS A 110 14.81 -5.25 -8.02
C LYS A 110 14.94 -5.38 -6.49
N VAL A 111 13.80 -5.40 -5.79
CA VAL A 111 13.72 -5.55 -4.32
C VAL A 111 12.99 -6.83 -3.96
N SER A 112 13.60 -7.67 -3.11
CA SER A 112 12.93 -8.83 -2.49
C SER A 112 12.11 -8.35 -1.29
N SER A 113 10.81 -8.13 -1.49
CA SER A 113 9.91 -7.68 -0.42
C SER A 113 8.50 -8.22 -0.63
N THR A 114 7.97 -8.86 0.40
CA THR A 114 6.60 -9.39 0.44
C THR A 114 5.54 -8.33 0.79
N SER A 115 5.94 -7.06 0.93
CA SER A 115 5.05 -5.95 1.28
C SER A 115 4.77 -5.06 0.09
N ALA A 116 3.51 -4.66 -0.07
CA ALA A 116 3.12 -3.60 -1.00
C ALA A 116 3.35 -2.26 -0.31
N THR A 117 4.50 -1.64 -0.58
CA THR A 117 4.89 -0.35 -0.01
C THR A 117 4.46 0.81 -0.92
N LYS A 118 4.49 2.04 -0.40
CA LYS A 118 4.19 3.25 -1.19
C LYS A 118 4.97 3.32 -2.51
N GLU A 119 6.22 2.84 -2.52
CA GLU A 119 7.05 2.93 -3.72
C GLU A 119 6.53 2.01 -4.83
N ILE A 120 6.05 0.79 -4.52
CA ILE A 120 5.47 -0.04 -5.58
C ILE A 120 4.09 0.48 -6.01
N PHE A 121 3.30 1.06 -5.10
CA PHE A 121 2.07 1.74 -5.45
C PHE A 121 2.31 2.92 -6.41
N PHE A 122 3.33 3.75 -6.17
CA PHE A 122 3.79 4.80 -7.09
C PHE A 122 4.05 4.25 -8.50
N TYR A 123 4.81 3.16 -8.62
CA TYR A 123 5.06 2.56 -9.94
C TYR A 123 3.77 2.06 -10.60
N MET A 124 2.83 1.53 -9.83
CA MET A 124 1.54 1.05 -10.31
C MET A 124 0.59 2.20 -10.71
N GLY A 125 0.68 3.36 -10.06
CA GLY A 125 -0.09 4.56 -10.43
C GLY A 125 0.14 4.99 -11.88
N ASN A 126 1.36 4.86 -12.39
CA ASN A 126 1.72 5.16 -13.77
C ASN A 126 1.02 4.26 -14.83
N LYS A 127 0.35 3.19 -14.40
CA LYS A 127 -0.41 2.28 -15.28
C LYS A 127 -1.91 2.58 -15.29
N LEU A 128 -2.36 3.61 -14.58
CA LEU A 128 -3.72 4.12 -14.66
C LEU A 128 -3.90 4.91 -15.95
N VAL A 129 -5.02 4.70 -16.62
CA VAL A 129 -5.41 5.44 -17.83
C VAL A 129 -6.82 5.97 -17.64
N GLN A 130 -6.99 7.28 -17.77
CA GLN A 130 -8.32 7.87 -17.80
C GLN A 130 -9.08 7.44 -19.05
N THR A 131 -10.27 6.90 -18.84
CA THR A 131 -11.20 6.45 -19.90
C THR A 131 -12.47 7.30 -19.96
N GLY A 132 -12.73 8.12 -18.94
CA GLY A 132 -13.85 9.06 -18.93
C GLY A 132 -13.96 9.83 -17.63
N GLY A 133 -15.01 10.64 -17.50
CA GLY A 133 -15.24 11.46 -16.30
C GLY A 133 -14.31 12.66 -16.21
N SER A 134 -14.04 13.13 -15.00
CA SER A 134 -13.30 14.36 -14.73
C SER A 134 -12.34 14.21 -13.55
N THR A 135 -11.13 14.75 -13.67
CA THR A 135 -10.15 14.84 -12.58
C THR A 135 -10.50 15.91 -11.55
N ALA A 136 -11.38 16.85 -11.88
CA ALA A 136 -11.82 17.89 -10.94
C ALA A 136 -12.42 17.29 -9.65
N ARG A 137 -12.11 17.91 -8.52
CA ARG A 137 -12.64 17.52 -7.20
C ARG A 137 -14.17 17.47 -7.18
N GLY A 138 -14.72 16.46 -6.50
CA GLY A 138 -16.17 16.29 -6.39
C GLY A 138 -16.82 15.64 -7.63
N LYS A 139 -16.02 15.18 -8.60
CA LYS A 139 -16.50 14.51 -9.81
C LYS A 139 -16.04 13.06 -9.84
N ASP A 140 -16.83 12.25 -10.53
CA ASP A 140 -16.46 10.88 -10.86
C ASP A 140 -15.39 10.88 -11.96
N LEU A 141 -14.38 10.05 -11.76
CA LEU A 141 -13.32 9.76 -12.72
C LEU A 141 -13.33 8.27 -13.02
N TYR A 142 -13.35 7.93 -14.31
CA TYR A 142 -13.31 6.55 -14.78
C TYR A 142 -11.92 6.24 -15.30
N LEU A 143 -11.32 5.18 -14.75
CA LEU A 143 -9.96 4.76 -15.00
C LEU A 143 -9.94 3.30 -15.46
N GLU A 144 -8.88 2.94 -16.15
CA GLU A 144 -8.50 1.55 -16.39
C GLU A 144 -7.07 1.37 -15.88
N PHE A 145 -6.85 0.33 -15.08
CA PHE A 145 -5.50 -0.13 -14.79
C PHE A 145 -5.06 -1.06 -15.92
N ARG A 146 -3.92 -0.75 -16.54
CA ARG A 146 -3.37 -1.54 -17.66
C ARG A 146 -2.12 -2.28 -17.22
N GLY A 147 -2.34 -3.50 -16.74
CA GLY A 147 -1.24 -4.39 -16.40
C GLY A 147 -0.62 -5.07 -17.62
N GLU A 148 0.48 -5.77 -17.40
CA GLU A 148 1.20 -6.49 -18.47
C GLU A 148 0.39 -7.65 -19.07
N SER A 149 -0.46 -8.29 -18.26
CA SER A 149 -1.24 -9.46 -18.67
C SER A 149 -2.73 -9.16 -18.85
N TYR A 150 -3.31 -8.32 -17.99
CA TYR A 150 -4.74 -8.00 -18.03
C TYR A 150 -5.00 -6.54 -17.69
N THR A 151 -6.22 -6.10 -17.99
CA THR A 151 -6.72 -4.78 -17.61
C THR A 151 -7.94 -4.90 -16.71
N PHE A 152 -8.18 -3.89 -15.88
CA PHE A 152 -9.45 -3.78 -15.15
C PHE A 152 -9.89 -2.35 -14.96
N ARG A 153 -11.21 -2.17 -14.88
CA ARG A 153 -11.84 -0.87 -14.64
C ARG A 153 -11.78 -0.51 -13.17
N ILE A 154 -11.57 0.77 -12.94
CA ILE A 154 -11.53 1.42 -11.63
C ILE A 154 -12.30 2.73 -11.75
N LYS A 155 -13.01 3.13 -10.71
CA LYS A 155 -13.62 4.45 -10.62
C LYS A 155 -13.10 5.15 -9.37
N ARG A 156 -12.66 6.39 -9.49
CA ARG A 156 -12.52 7.31 -8.35
C ARG A 156 -13.81 8.10 -8.24
N ASN A 157 -14.56 7.89 -7.15
CA ASN A 157 -15.87 8.51 -6.97
C ASN A 157 -15.76 10.00 -6.61
N SER A 158 -16.90 10.69 -6.51
CA SER A 158 -16.96 12.12 -6.12
C SER A 158 -16.35 12.44 -4.75
N GLU A 159 -16.15 11.46 -3.86
CA GLU A 159 -15.46 11.64 -2.58
C GLU A 159 -13.92 11.46 -2.69
N GLY A 160 -13.42 11.08 -3.87
CA GLY A 160 -12.02 10.76 -4.13
C GLY A 160 -11.65 9.30 -3.86
N LYS A 161 -12.61 8.44 -3.49
CA LYS A 161 -12.34 7.05 -3.10
C LYS A 161 -12.26 6.16 -4.33
N TYR A 162 -11.26 5.29 -4.38
CA TYR A 162 -11.13 4.28 -5.40
C TYR A 162 -12.14 3.15 -5.19
N THR A 163 -12.81 2.77 -6.27
CA THR A 163 -13.87 1.76 -6.31
C THR A 163 -13.67 0.85 -7.52
N PHE A 164 -14.06 -0.40 -7.39
CA PHE A 164 -13.83 -1.43 -8.39
C PHE A 164 -14.76 -2.62 -8.15
N ASP A 165 -14.92 -3.47 -9.16
CA ASP A 165 -15.69 -4.70 -9.03
C ASP A 165 -14.81 -5.82 -8.48
N ASP A 166 -15.26 -6.54 -7.46
CA ASP A 166 -14.60 -7.74 -6.96
C ASP A 166 -14.72 -8.92 -7.94
N ARG A 167 -14.23 -10.12 -7.58
CA ARG A 167 -14.29 -11.28 -8.48
C ARG A 167 -15.69 -11.82 -8.74
N ASN A 168 -16.66 -11.44 -7.91
CA ASN A 168 -18.07 -11.80 -8.05
C ASN A 168 -18.87 -10.70 -8.78
N GLY A 169 -18.22 -9.59 -9.16
CA GLY A 169 -18.86 -8.46 -9.81
C GLY A 169 -19.54 -7.48 -8.85
N ASN A 170 -19.31 -7.59 -7.54
CA ASN A 170 -19.82 -6.62 -6.58
C ASN A 170 -18.97 -5.35 -6.61
N HIS A 171 -19.62 -4.19 -6.67
CA HIS A 171 -18.93 -2.92 -6.63
C HIS A 171 -18.51 -2.57 -5.20
N VAL A 172 -17.20 -2.47 -4.95
CA VAL A 172 -16.63 -2.23 -3.62
C VAL A 172 -15.72 -1.01 -3.61
N GLN A 173 -15.57 -0.41 -2.43
CA GLN A 173 -14.60 0.66 -2.18
C GLN A 173 -13.31 0.07 -1.62
N ALA A 174 -12.15 0.60 -2.04
CA ALA A 174 -10.81 0.18 -1.61
C ALA A 174 -10.48 0.66 -0.17
N GLY A 175 -11.29 0.22 0.80
CA GLY A 175 -11.12 0.55 2.22
C GLY A 175 -10.07 -0.30 2.92
N TYR A 176 -9.30 0.32 3.82
CA TYR A 176 -8.25 -0.34 4.60
C TYR A 176 -8.78 -1.13 5.80
N ARG A 177 -9.95 -0.74 6.35
CA ARG A 177 -10.41 -1.22 7.67
C ARG A 177 -11.55 -2.24 7.64
N TYR A 178 -11.94 -2.69 6.46
CA TYR A 178 -13.01 -3.67 6.30
C TYR A 178 -12.78 -4.48 5.02
N ARG A 179 -13.35 -5.68 5.00
CA ARG A 179 -13.32 -6.61 3.87
C ARG A 179 -14.74 -7.01 3.52
N THR A 180 -15.19 -6.58 2.35
CA THR A 180 -16.43 -7.04 1.69
C THR A 180 -16.16 -7.69 0.35
N CYS A 181 -14.95 -7.53 -0.19
CA CYS A 181 -14.48 -8.26 -1.36
C CYS A 181 -14.54 -9.76 -1.09
N GLN A 182 -15.12 -10.49 -2.04
CA GLN A 182 -15.33 -11.93 -1.92
C GLN A 182 -14.61 -12.69 -2.99
#